data_AF-A0AA35E3I0-F1
#
_entry.id   AF-A0AA35E3I0-F1
#
_cell.length_a   1.000
_cell.length_b   1.000
_cell.length_c   1.000
_cell.angle_alpha   90.00
_cell.angle_beta   90.00
_cell.angle_gamma   90.00
#
_symmetry.space_group_name_H-M   'P 1'
#
loop_
_entity.id
_entity.type
_entity.pdbx_description
1 polymer ?
#
loop_
_entity_poly.entity_id
_entity_poly.type
_entity_poly.pdbx_seq_one_letter_code
_entity_poly.pdbx_strand_id
1 'polypeptide(L)'
;MSDSLFFREKCPKCRAKNVRFEVMSESISDDSIYAEAYVYDDWREYDYFLFSLSSKCNECNRIVSADVAVIHNFEKNSKCESLKEFSSIDGELISNEKLLIHFNYPPVIPMQPISSPTIVDILHLFEQMVQCYNIKSWDAVGMLCRKIIDIESQKMWHKKFPGIRCPNLYNRVEKLLVPDKDVEKSDGCLNIDNKNHKILNRIEQIRLLGNEAAHSELLFDETDAETGYIFTMFFMDEIIGWE
;
A
#
# COMPACT_ATOMS: atom_id res chain seq x y z
N MET A 1 31.93 -23.36 -5.71
CA MET A 1 30.79 -24.14 -5.17
C MET A 1 29.69 -24.10 -6.24
N SER A 2 28.42 -24.44 -5.97
CA SER A 2 27.37 -24.33 -7.00
C SER A 2 26.93 -22.88 -7.20
N ASP A 3 27.33 -22.25 -8.30
CA ASP A 3 27.04 -20.84 -8.63
C ASP A 3 25.57 -20.56 -9.02
N SER A 4 24.67 -21.45 -8.64
CA SER A 4 23.23 -21.45 -8.94
C SER A 4 22.44 -20.78 -7.81
N LEU A 5 21.80 -19.65 -8.12
CA LEU A 5 20.88 -19.01 -7.18
C LEU A 5 19.69 -19.91 -6.87
N PHE A 6 19.18 -19.80 -5.65
CA PHE A 6 17.97 -20.50 -5.23
C PHE A 6 17.19 -19.70 -4.19
N PHE A 7 15.92 -20.04 -3.99
CA PHE A 7 15.12 -19.53 -2.88
C PHE A 7 14.24 -20.65 -2.30
N ARG A 8 13.47 -20.33 -1.26
CA ARG A 8 12.52 -21.25 -0.62
C ARG A 8 11.17 -20.59 -0.45
N GLU A 9 10.12 -21.25 -0.96
CA GLU A 9 8.74 -20.79 -0.74
C GLU A 9 7.73 -21.94 -0.94
N LYS A 10 6.45 -21.70 -0.67
CA LYS A 10 5.33 -22.59 -0.95
C LYS A 10 5.07 -22.68 -2.46
N CYS A 11 5.17 -23.89 -3.02
CA CYS A 11 5.07 -24.06 -4.46
C CYS A 11 3.64 -23.83 -5.00
N PRO A 12 3.45 -22.96 -6.02
CA PRO A 12 2.13 -22.71 -6.59
C PRO A 12 1.56 -23.90 -7.39
N LYS A 13 2.42 -24.82 -7.85
CA LYS A 13 2.02 -25.96 -8.70
C LYS A 13 1.74 -27.27 -7.94
N CYS A 14 2.34 -27.48 -6.76
CA CYS A 14 2.12 -28.68 -5.93
C CYS A 14 1.67 -28.39 -4.47
N ARG A 15 1.61 -27.11 -4.07
CA ARG A 15 1.16 -26.63 -2.74
C ARG A 15 2.00 -27.05 -1.52
N ALA A 16 3.07 -27.83 -1.71
CA ALA A 16 4.07 -28.10 -0.67
C ALA A 16 4.72 -26.78 -0.18
N LYS A 17 5.04 -26.71 1.11
CA LYS A 17 5.58 -25.51 1.80
C LYS A 17 7.11 -25.58 1.91
N ASN A 18 7.79 -24.42 1.98
CA ASN A 18 9.24 -24.32 2.20
C ASN A 18 10.07 -25.16 1.19
N VAL A 19 9.64 -25.15 -0.07
CA VAL A 19 10.25 -25.92 -1.15
C VAL A 19 11.40 -25.12 -1.75
N ARG A 20 12.55 -25.76 -1.97
CA ARG A 20 13.66 -25.16 -2.73
C ARG A 20 13.25 -24.92 -4.18
N PHE A 21 13.61 -23.76 -4.70
CA PHE A 21 13.49 -23.36 -6.09
C PHE A 21 14.86 -23.02 -6.64
N GLU A 22 15.34 -23.78 -7.61
CA GLU A 22 16.58 -23.47 -8.34
C GLU A 22 16.29 -22.44 -9.45
N VAL A 23 17.02 -21.33 -9.48
CA VAL A 23 16.91 -20.31 -10.53
C VAL A 23 17.59 -20.84 -11.78
N MET A 24 16.81 -20.94 -12.87
CA MET A 24 17.25 -21.43 -14.17
C MET A 24 17.74 -20.30 -15.08
N SER A 25 17.14 -19.11 -14.94
CA SER A 25 17.50 -17.89 -15.67
C SER A 25 16.90 -16.66 -14.98
N GLU A 26 17.57 -15.52 -15.09
CA GLU A 26 17.09 -14.19 -14.71
C GLU A 26 17.19 -13.23 -15.90
N SER A 27 16.32 -12.22 -15.93
CA SER A 27 16.33 -11.10 -16.88
C SER A 27 15.99 -9.81 -16.15
N ILE A 28 16.71 -8.74 -16.44
CA ILE A 28 16.72 -7.48 -15.70
C ILE A 28 15.86 -6.44 -16.44
N SER A 29 15.18 -5.54 -15.72
CA SER A 29 14.59 -4.32 -16.31
C SER A 29 15.66 -3.28 -16.62
N ASP A 30 15.63 -2.67 -17.81
CA ASP A 30 16.67 -1.71 -18.26
C ASP A 30 16.82 -0.46 -17.36
N ASP A 31 15.76 -0.06 -16.65
CA ASP A 31 15.72 1.11 -15.76
C ASP A 31 15.29 0.72 -14.32
N SER A 32 15.78 1.47 -13.33
CA SER A 32 15.26 1.46 -11.96
C SER A 32 13.99 2.30 -11.85
N ILE A 33 12.95 1.73 -11.24
CA ILE A 33 11.63 2.36 -11.13
C ILE A 33 11.50 2.98 -9.74
N TYR A 34 11.59 4.31 -9.65
CA TYR A 34 11.10 5.04 -8.48
C TYR A 34 9.57 4.95 -8.43
N ALA A 35 9.01 4.35 -7.38
CA ALA A 35 7.57 4.16 -7.26
C ALA A 35 7.06 4.02 -5.80
N GLU A 36 5.75 3.86 -5.72
CA GLU A 36 4.91 3.97 -4.55
C GLU A 36 3.93 2.75 -4.49
N ALA A 37 4.26 1.59 -3.85
CA ALA A 37 3.41 0.37 -3.90
C ALA A 37 3.57 -0.71 -2.77
N TYR A 38 2.46 -1.31 -2.28
CA TYR A 38 2.24 -2.05 -0.99
C TYR A 38 3.07 -3.34 -0.76
N VAL A 39 4.18 -3.29 0.01
CA VAL A 39 4.95 -4.46 0.51
C VAL A 39 5.60 -4.38 1.94
N TYR A 40 5.04 -5.04 2.99
CA TYR A 40 5.39 -5.01 4.46
C TYR A 40 5.06 -3.77 5.34
N ASP A 41 3.79 -3.56 5.54
CA ASP A 41 3.15 -2.94 6.69
C ASP A 41 3.23 -1.38 6.92
N ASP A 42 4.13 -0.65 6.27
CA ASP A 42 4.26 0.84 6.22
C ASP A 42 4.59 1.47 4.81
N TRP A 43 3.65 2.19 4.15
CA TRP A 43 3.76 2.92 2.84
C TRP A 43 4.97 3.92 2.92
N ARG A 44 5.91 3.77 1.96
CA ARG A 44 7.14 4.54 1.70
C ARG A 44 7.39 4.77 0.19
N GLU A 45 8.28 5.72 -0.12
CA GLU A 45 8.87 5.90 -1.46
C GLU A 45 10.01 4.88 -1.70
N TYR A 46 10.08 4.28 -2.90
CA TYR A 46 11.04 3.22 -3.20
C TYR A 46 11.72 3.34 -4.57
N ASP A 47 13.04 3.22 -4.60
CA ASP A 47 13.79 2.82 -5.80
C ASP A 47 13.71 1.30 -5.97
N TYR A 48 12.87 0.81 -6.88
CA TYR A 48 12.82 -0.61 -7.25
C TYR A 48 13.80 -0.93 -8.39
N PHE A 49 14.39 -2.12 -8.35
CA PHE A 49 14.98 -2.77 -9.51
C PHE A 49 14.34 -4.13 -9.72
N LEU A 50 13.88 -4.41 -10.93
CA LEU A 50 13.03 -5.57 -11.22
C LEU A 50 13.78 -6.64 -12.01
N PHE A 51 13.62 -7.88 -11.57
CA PHE A 51 14.14 -9.07 -12.24
C PHE A 51 13.00 -10.05 -12.47
N SER A 52 12.72 -10.42 -13.71
CA SER A 52 11.89 -11.61 -13.98
C SER A 52 12.80 -12.83 -14.00
N LEU A 53 12.45 -13.87 -13.24
CA LEU A 53 13.18 -15.13 -13.20
C LEU A 53 12.32 -16.33 -13.56
N SER A 54 12.97 -17.36 -14.10
CA SER A 54 12.40 -18.70 -14.25
C SER A 54 13.11 -19.63 -13.28
N SER A 55 12.34 -20.35 -12.47
CA SER A 55 12.87 -21.27 -11.46
C SER A 55 12.19 -22.62 -11.51
N LYS A 56 12.88 -23.66 -11.01
CA LYS A 56 12.41 -25.04 -11.00
C LYS A 56 12.09 -25.47 -9.57
N CYS A 57 10.87 -25.94 -9.34
CA CYS A 57 10.47 -26.53 -8.05
C CYS A 57 11.17 -27.88 -7.83
N ASN A 58 11.96 -28.02 -6.77
CA ASN A 58 12.69 -29.25 -6.49
C ASN A 58 11.77 -30.46 -6.22
N GLU A 59 10.63 -30.26 -5.55
CA GLU A 59 9.68 -31.33 -5.21
C GLU A 59 8.94 -31.89 -6.45
N CYS A 60 8.32 -31.01 -7.26
CA CYS A 60 7.46 -31.44 -8.37
C CYS A 60 8.10 -31.31 -9.76
N ASN A 61 9.37 -30.88 -9.83
CA ASN A 61 10.17 -30.67 -11.04
C ASN A 61 9.57 -29.73 -12.10
N ARG A 62 8.47 -29.02 -11.79
CA ARG A 62 7.82 -28.04 -12.66
C ARG A 62 8.53 -26.69 -12.59
N ILE A 63 8.65 -26.05 -13.75
CA ILE A 63 9.10 -24.65 -13.86
C ILE A 63 7.96 -23.71 -13.42
N VAL A 64 8.35 -22.63 -12.76
CA VAL A 64 7.50 -21.48 -12.42
C VAL A 64 8.28 -20.19 -12.71
N SER A 65 7.59 -19.15 -13.14
CA SER A 65 8.18 -17.81 -13.22
C SER A 65 7.88 -17.04 -11.93
N ALA A 66 8.74 -16.09 -11.59
CA ALA A 66 8.55 -15.15 -10.50
C ALA A 66 9.20 -13.82 -10.88
N ASP A 67 8.64 -12.72 -10.41
CA ASP A 67 9.25 -11.41 -10.46
C ASP A 67 9.85 -11.11 -9.08
N VAL A 68 11.08 -10.62 -9.09
CA VAL A 68 11.82 -10.22 -7.90
C VAL A 68 11.99 -8.71 -7.93
N ALA A 69 11.45 -8.03 -6.92
CA ALA A 69 11.66 -6.61 -6.72
C ALA A 69 12.74 -6.43 -5.65
N VAL A 70 13.82 -5.74 -6.01
CA VAL A 70 14.90 -5.38 -5.10
C VAL A 70 14.76 -3.92 -4.69
N ILE A 71 14.76 -3.69 -3.38
CA ILE A 71 14.68 -2.36 -2.78
C ILE A 71 16.07 -2.00 -2.26
N HIS A 72 16.69 -1.00 -2.87
CA HIS A 72 17.99 -0.46 -2.50
C HIS A 72 18.11 0.96 -3.07
N ASN A 73 19.10 1.75 -2.65
CA ASN A 73 19.31 3.08 -3.22
C ASN A 73 19.58 3.05 -4.74
N PHE A 74 19.08 4.06 -5.45
CA PHE A 74 19.29 4.31 -6.89
C PHE A 74 20.71 3.98 -7.37
N GLU A 75 21.74 4.42 -6.64
CA GLU A 75 23.14 4.23 -7.00
C GLU A 75 23.64 2.78 -7.03
N LYS A 76 23.00 1.84 -6.33
CA LYS A 76 23.31 0.40 -6.43
C LYS A 76 22.42 -0.26 -7.49
N ASN A 77 21.13 0.08 -7.49
CA ASN A 77 20.17 -0.48 -8.44
C ASN A 77 20.56 -0.16 -9.90
N SER A 78 20.88 1.10 -10.21
CA SER A 78 21.36 1.56 -11.53
C SER A 78 22.73 1.00 -11.99
N LYS A 79 23.38 0.15 -11.18
CA LYS A 79 24.68 -0.48 -11.48
C LYS A 79 24.66 -2.00 -11.32
N CYS A 80 23.49 -2.60 -11.05
CA CYS A 80 23.39 -4.02 -10.75
C CYS A 80 23.31 -4.87 -12.03
N GLU A 81 24.18 -5.86 -12.14
CA GLU A 81 24.28 -6.76 -13.31
C GLU A 81 23.71 -8.16 -13.05
N SER A 82 23.36 -8.52 -11.80
CA SER A 82 22.74 -9.82 -11.45
C SER A 82 22.11 -9.85 -10.05
N LEU A 83 21.07 -10.68 -9.87
CA LEU A 83 20.50 -11.02 -8.55
C LEU A 83 21.54 -11.58 -7.56
N LYS A 84 22.70 -12.06 -8.05
CA LYS A 84 23.81 -12.53 -7.21
C LYS A 84 24.34 -11.47 -6.24
N GLU A 85 24.17 -10.18 -6.54
CA GLU A 85 24.57 -9.07 -5.66
C GLU A 85 23.68 -8.90 -4.41
N PHE A 86 22.61 -9.69 -4.31
CA PHE A 86 21.65 -9.72 -3.21
C PHE A 86 21.47 -11.12 -2.61
N SER A 87 22.26 -12.12 -3.02
CA SER A 87 22.21 -13.47 -2.45
C SER A 87 23.17 -13.64 -1.27
N SER A 88 22.88 -14.63 -0.43
CA SER A 88 23.82 -15.10 0.59
C SER A 88 25.05 -15.78 -0.02
N ILE A 89 26.07 -16.04 0.82
CA ILE A 89 27.32 -16.73 0.43
C ILE A 89 27.06 -18.10 -0.21
N ASP A 90 25.99 -18.80 0.22
CA ASP A 90 25.58 -20.10 -0.32
C ASP A 90 24.67 -20.00 -1.57
N GLY A 91 24.37 -18.79 -2.04
CA GLY A 91 23.50 -18.54 -3.20
C GLY A 91 22.00 -18.49 -2.90
N GLU A 92 21.59 -18.44 -1.63
CA GLU A 92 20.17 -18.29 -1.24
C GLU A 92 19.72 -16.83 -1.37
N LEU A 93 18.69 -16.59 -2.18
CA LEU A 93 17.87 -15.40 -2.20
C LEU A 93 16.80 -15.56 -1.12
N ILE A 94 16.96 -14.83 -0.01
CA ILE A 94 16.06 -14.88 1.14
C ILE A 94 15.06 -13.73 0.98
N SER A 95 13.76 -14.01 0.91
CA SER A 95 12.79 -12.92 0.79
C SER A 95 12.67 -12.13 2.10
N ASN A 96 12.75 -10.80 2.00
CA ASN A 96 12.79 -9.86 3.12
C ASN A 96 12.46 -8.43 2.64
N GLU A 97 12.44 -7.45 3.54
CA GLU A 97 12.25 -6.01 3.31
C GLU A 97 13.01 -5.37 2.12
N LYS A 98 14.13 -5.97 1.68
CA LYS A 98 14.97 -5.51 0.55
C LYS A 98 14.90 -6.40 -0.69
N LEU A 99 14.30 -7.58 -0.61
CA LEU A 99 14.22 -8.53 -1.71
C LEU A 99 12.91 -9.32 -1.66
N LEU A 100 12.03 -9.01 -2.61
CA LEU A 100 10.64 -9.46 -2.62
C LEU A 100 10.46 -10.48 -3.74
N ILE A 101 10.03 -11.70 -3.44
CA ILE A 101 9.89 -12.77 -4.45
C ILE A 101 8.41 -13.11 -4.66
N HIS A 102 7.83 -12.62 -5.75
CA HIS A 102 6.43 -12.86 -6.09
C HIS A 102 6.33 -13.84 -7.25
N PHE A 103 5.74 -15.02 -7.04
CA PHE A 103 5.49 -15.95 -8.16
C PHE A 103 4.55 -15.32 -9.19
N ASN A 104 4.88 -15.49 -10.47
CA ASN A 104 4.05 -15.04 -11.59
C ASN A 104 2.93 -16.06 -11.79
N TYR A 105 1.98 -16.04 -10.87
CA TYR A 105 0.66 -16.59 -11.09
C TYR A 105 0.10 -15.90 -12.36
N PRO A 106 -0.39 -16.63 -13.38
CA PRO A 106 -1.46 -16.06 -14.17
C PRO A 106 -2.54 -15.67 -13.15
N PRO A 107 -2.97 -14.40 -13.09
CA PRO A 107 -3.56 -13.82 -11.89
C PRO A 107 -4.66 -14.73 -11.37
N VAL A 108 -4.54 -15.13 -10.10
CA VAL A 108 -5.58 -15.92 -9.43
C VAL A 108 -6.87 -15.16 -9.64
N ILE A 109 -7.77 -15.71 -10.46
CA ILE A 109 -8.91 -14.98 -11.02
C ILE A 109 -9.56 -14.23 -9.86
N PRO A 110 -9.48 -12.88 -9.83
CA PRO A 110 -9.96 -12.13 -8.67
C PRO A 110 -11.41 -12.53 -8.47
N MET A 111 -11.75 -12.90 -7.22
CA MET A 111 -13.06 -13.49 -6.85
C MET A 111 -14.13 -12.88 -7.74
N GLN A 112 -14.71 -13.70 -8.65
CA GLN A 112 -15.48 -13.19 -9.78
C GLN A 112 -16.36 -12.04 -9.29
N PRO A 113 -16.13 -10.81 -9.77
CA PRO A 113 -16.69 -9.63 -9.12
C PRO A 113 -18.20 -9.84 -9.06
N ILE A 114 -18.72 -9.85 -7.83
CA ILE A 114 -20.14 -10.12 -7.56
C ILE A 114 -20.91 -9.21 -8.51
N SER A 115 -21.73 -9.79 -9.38
CA SER A 115 -22.16 -9.11 -10.59
C SER A 115 -23.05 -7.91 -10.28
N SER A 116 -22.76 -6.75 -10.91
CA SER A 116 -23.12 -5.38 -10.49
C SER A 116 -22.08 -4.79 -9.53
N PRO A 117 -21.70 -3.49 -9.63
CA PRO A 117 -20.97 -2.87 -8.53
C PRO A 117 -21.78 -3.07 -7.24
N THR A 118 -21.15 -3.65 -6.21
CA THR A 118 -21.64 -3.51 -4.85
C THR A 118 -21.70 -2.02 -4.59
N ILE A 119 -22.89 -1.45 -4.42
CA ILE A 119 -23.02 -0.09 -3.90
C ILE A 119 -22.35 -0.15 -2.53
N VAL A 120 -21.19 0.50 -2.42
CA VAL A 120 -20.39 0.43 -1.19
C VAL A 120 -21.16 1.18 -0.14
N ASP A 121 -21.84 0.42 0.71
CA ASP A 121 -22.53 0.95 1.87
C ASP A 121 -21.47 1.43 2.86
N ILE A 122 -21.38 2.75 2.99
CA ILE A 122 -20.39 3.42 3.83
C ILE A 122 -20.78 3.32 5.31
N LEU A 123 -22.08 3.17 5.64
CA LEU A 123 -22.49 2.82 6.99
C LEU A 123 -21.99 1.41 7.33
N HIS A 124 -22.09 0.46 6.39
CA HIS A 124 -21.58 -0.89 6.61
C HIS A 124 -20.04 -0.94 6.70
N LEU A 125 -19.30 -0.17 5.88
CA LEU A 125 -17.84 -0.06 6.07
C LEU A 125 -17.47 0.61 7.40
N PHE A 126 -18.27 1.57 7.86
CA PHE A 126 -18.08 2.23 9.16
C PHE A 126 -18.39 1.27 10.33
N GLU A 127 -19.44 0.45 10.23
CA GLU A 127 -19.70 -0.65 11.17
C GLU A 127 -18.54 -1.65 11.22
N GLN A 128 -18.00 -2.04 10.07
CA GLN A 128 -16.82 -2.92 9.99
C GLN A 128 -15.60 -2.25 10.64
N MET A 129 -15.35 -0.96 10.39
CA MET A 129 -14.27 -0.19 11.00
C MET A 129 -14.38 -0.17 12.53
N VAL A 130 -15.59 0.10 13.05
CA VAL A 130 -15.88 0.05 14.49
C VAL A 130 -15.66 -1.36 15.05
N GLN A 131 -16.07 -2.42 14.35
CA GLN A 131 -15.82 -3.80 14.77
C GLN A 131 -14.33 -4.13 14.79
N CYS A 132 -13.57 -3.78 13.75
CA CYS A 132 -12.12 -3.92 13.67
C CYS A 132 -11.40 -3.20 14.82
N TYR A 133 -11.84 -1.98 15.16
CA TYR A 133 -11.28 -1.21 16.28
C TYR A 133 -11.53 -1.90 17.63
N ASN A 134 -12.77 -2.37 17.87
CA ASN A 134 -13.11 -3.10 19.09
C ASN A 134 -12.35 -4.43 19.28
N ILE A 135 -11.94 -5.11 18.19
CA ILE A 135 -11.13 -6.33 18.25
C ILE A 135 -9.61 -6.08 18.12
N LYS A 136 -9.16 -4.81 18.12
CA LYS A 136 -7.76 -4.39 17.94
C LYS A 136 -7.11 -4.85 16.62
N SER A 137 -7.90 -4.91 15.54
CA SER A 137 -7.45 -5.19 14.17
C SER A 137 -7.10 -3.88 13.45
N TRP A 138 -6.09 -3.19 13.95
CA TRP A 138 -5.73 -1.80 13.62
C TRP A 138 -5.56 -1.54 12.13
N ASP A 139 -4.94 -2.45 11.41
CA ASP A 139 -4.60 -2.30 10.00
C ASP A 139 -5.87 -2.28 9.13
N ALA A 140 -6.85 -3.10 9.51
CA ALA A 140 -8.18 -3.09 8.93
C ALA A 140 -8.95 -1.81 9.30
N VAL A 141 -8.79 -1.25 10.52
CA VAL A 141 -9.33 0.08 10.87
C VAL A 141 -8.75 1.12 9.92
N GLY A 142 -7.43 1.17 9.79
CA GLY A 142 -6.71 2.11 8.94
C GLY A 142 -7.11 2.08 7.48
N MET A 143 -7.20 0.86 6.91
CA MET A 143 -7.78 0.63 5.58
C MET A 143 -9.19 1.18 5.45
N LEU A 144 -10.08 0.81 6.37
CA LEU A 144 -11.50 1.17 6.29
C LEU A 144 -11.69 2.69 6.47
N CYS A 145 -10.97 3.31 7.41
CA CYS A 145 -10.86 4.76 7.55
C CYS A 145 -10.51 5.44 6.22
N ARG A 146 -9.35 5.08 5.64
CA ARG A 146 -8.85 5.65 4.38
C ARG A 146 -9.82 5.38 3.21
N LYS A 147 -10.49 4.23 3.20
CA LYS A 147 -11.46 3.83 2.16
C LYS A 147 -12.77 4.60 2.24
N ILE A 148 -13.31 4.80 3.44
CA ILE A 148 -14.50 5.61 3.71
C ILE A 148 -14.24 7.05 3.26
N ILE A 149 -13.12 7.64 3.72
CA ILE A 149 -12.77 9.03 3.42
C ILE A 149 -12.54 9.21 1.92
N ASP A 150 -11.90 8.26 1.23
CA ASP A 150 -11.72 8.33 -0.23
C ASP A 150 -13.04 8.34 -0.99
N ILE A 151 -13.96 7.41 -0.72
CA ILE A 151 -15.24 7.30 -1.43
C ILE A 151 -16.11 8.54 -1.22
N GLU A 152 -16.30 8.97 0.03
CA GLU A 152 -17.21 10.10 0.33
C GLU A 152 -16.63 11.44 -0.11
N SER A 153 -15.32 11.69 0.06
CA SER A 153 -14.71 12.90 -0.49
C SER A 153 -14.78 12.96 -2.02
N GLN A 154 -14.83 11.82 -2.74
CA GLN A 154 -15.12 11.83 -4.17
C GLN A 154 -16.57 12.25 -4.45
N LYS A 155 -17.56 11.72 -3.72
CA LYS A 155 -18.99 12.12 -3.87
C LYS A 155 -19.18 13.61 -3.59
N MET A 156 -18.66 14.10 -2.45
CA MET A 156 -18.68 15.52 -2.06
C MET A 156 -18.03 16.42 -3.12
N TRP A 157 -16.88 16.01 -3.68
CA TRP A 157 -16.21 16.78 -4.75
C TRP A 157 -17.08 16.93 -5.99
N HIS A 158 -17.72 15.86 -6.47
CA HIS A 158 -18.58 15.94 -7.64
C HIS A 158 -19.87 16.75 -7.38
N LYS A 159 -20.37 16.79 -6.13
CA LYS A 159 -21.48 17.68 -5.70
C LYS A 159 -21.05 19.15 -5.65
N LYS A 160 -19.86 19.47 -5.13
CA LYS A 160 -19.33 20.85 -4.96
C LYS A 160 -18.75 21.45 -6.25
N PHE A 161 -18.12 20.63 -7.09
CA PHE A 161 -17.34 21.06 -8.26
C PHE A 161 -17.67 20.23 -9.53
N PRO A 162 -18.93 20.28 -10.02
CA PRO A 162 -19.35 19.50 -11.19
C PRO A 162 -18.48 19.81 -12.42
N GLY A 163 -17.97 18.76 -13.06
CA GLY A 163 -17.10 18.85 -14.25
C GLY A 163 -15.61 19.13 -13.97
N ILE A 164 -15.19 19.41 -12.73
CA ILE A 164 -13.78 19.62 -12.39
C ILE A 164 -13.12 18.29 -12.00
N ARG A 165 -11.99 17.95 -12.62
CA ARG A 165 -11.23 16.73 -12.32
C ARG A 165 -10.95 16.61 -10.82
N CYS A 166 -11.37 15.49 -10.25
CA CYS A 166 -11.11 15.09 -8.87
C CYS A 166 -9.58 15.01 -8.61
N PRO A 167 -9.02 15.74 -7.62
CA PRO A 167 -7.61 15.66 -7.25
C PRO A 167 -7.35 14.47 -6.29
N ASN A 168 -6.08 14.27 -5.91
CA ASN A 168 -5.67 13.27 -4.91
C ASN A 168 -6.34 13.51 -3.54
N LEU A 169 -6.33 12.51 -2.65
CA LEU A 169 -7.14 12.57 -1.42
C LEU A 169 -6.84 13.81 -0.57
N TYR A 170 -5.56 14.10 -0.31
CA TYR A 170 -5.16 15.25 0.49
C TYR A 170 -5.72 16.57 -0.06
N ASN A 171 -5.39 16.92 -1.30
CA ASN A 171 -5.83 18.18 -1.93
C ASN A 171 -7.37 18.25 -2.07
N ARG A 172 -8.03 17.09 -2.14
CA ARG A 172 -9.49 16.99 -2.20
C ARG A 172 -10.13 17.27 -0.84
N VAL A 173 -9.72 16.56 0.20
CA VAL A 173 -10.28 16.70 1.56
C VAL A 173 -9.93 18.08 2.14
N GLU A 174 -8.71 18.58 1.89
CA GLU A 174 -8.30 19.96 2.24
C GLU A 174 -9.30 20.99 1.67
N LYS A 175 -9.53 20.98 0.36
CA LYS A 175 -10.40 21.96 -0.32
C LYS A 175 -11.91 21.73 -0.11
N LEU A 176 -12.30 20.54 0.35
CA LEU A 176 -13.68 20.25 0.75
C LEU A 176 -13.99 20.84 2.13
N LEU A 177 -13.16 20.53 3.13
CA LEU A 177 -13.38 20.84 4.55
C LEU A 177 -12.82 22.21 4.96
N VAL A 178 -11.83 22.75 4.24
CA VAL A 178 -11.21 24.07 4.47
C VAL A 178 -11.29 24.89 3.18
N PRO A 179 -12.49 25.40 2.81
CA PRO A 179 -12.69 26.14 1.57
C PRO A 179 -11.99 27.51 1.56
N ASP A 180 -11.95 28.18 2.71
CA ASP A 180 -11.50 29.57 2.82
C ASP A 180 -10.05 29.64 3.28
N LYS A 181 -9.14 29.89 2.33
CA LYS A 181 -7.69 30.01 2.59
C LYS A 181 -7.27 31.45 2.98
N ASP A 182 -7.92 31.98 4.01
CA ASP A 182 -7.35 33.02 4.88
C ASP A 182 -6.57 32.40 6.06
N VAL A 183 -6.14 31.14 5.89
CA VAL A 183 -5.07 30.55 6.71
C VAL A 183 -3.75 31.20 6.27
N GLU A 184 -3.41 32.30 6.94
CA GLU A 184 -2.05 32.84 6.89
C GLU A 184 -1.03 31.73 7.19
N LYS A 185 0.13 31.76 6.52
CA LYS A 185 1.25 30.89 6.86
C LYS A 185 1.93 31.38 8.14
N SER A 186 1.22 31.29 9.27
CA SER A 186 1.74 31.70 10.58
C SER A 186 2.97 30.87 10.96
N ASP A 187 4.11 31.51 11.14
CA ASP A 187 5.44 30.89 11.25
C ASP A 187 5.51 29.72 12.25
N GLY A 188 5.48 28.49 11.72
CA GLY A 188 5.72 27.23 12.44
C GLY A 188 4.74 26.86 13.56
N CYS A 189 3.86 27.77 14.00
CA CYS A 189 3.08 27.61 15.23
C CYS A 189 1.65 27.15 14.93
N LEU A 190 1.35 25.89 15.21
CA LEU A 190 -0.01 25.35 15.20
C LEU A 190 -0.88 26.08 16.26
N ASN A 191 -1.62 27.11 15.85
CA ASN A 191 -2.67 27.67 16.69
C ASN A 191 -3.77 26.62 16.91
N ILE A 192 -3.77 25.99 18.08
CA ILE A 192 -4.67 24.89 18.43
C ILE A 192 -6.13 25.36 18.53
N ASP A 193 -6.42 26.64 18.75
CA ASP A 193 -7.81 27.10 18.88
C ASP A 193 -8.52 27.33 17.54
N ASN A 194 -7.81 27.32 16.41
CA ASN A 194 -8.40 27.44 15.09
C ASN A 194 -8.98 26.09 14.58
N LYS A 195 -10.30 26.00 14.34
CA LYS A 195 -10.95 24.79 13.78
C LYS A 195 -10.27 24.34 12.48
N ASN A 196 -9.90 25.28 11.62
CA ASN A 196 -9.27 24.97 10.33
C ASN A 196 -7.87 24.38 10.52
N HIS A 197 -7.11 24.82 11.53
CA HIS A 197 -5.79 24.22 11.84
C HIS A 197 -5.93 22.81 12.40
N LYS A 198 -6.93 22.54 13.26
CA LYS A 198 -7.23 21.17 13.73
C LYS A 198 -7.61 20.24 12.56
N ILE A 199 -8.41 20.73 11.62
CA ILE A 199 -8.82 20.00 10.43
C ILE A 199 -7.61 19.74 9.53
N LEU A 200 -6.80 20.75 9.18
CA LEU A 200 -5.60 20.60 8.36
C LEU A 200 -4.61 19.59 8.96
N ASN A 201 -4.36 19.66 10.28
CA ASN A 201 -3.49 18.70 10.97
C ASN A 201 -4.01 17.26 10.82
N ARG A 202 -5.30 17.01 11.08
CA ARG A 202 -5.88 15.66 10.90
C ARG A 202 -5.94 15.20 9.44
N ILE A 203 -6.12 16.11 8.48
CA ILE A 203 -6.05 15.80 7.04
C ILE A 203 -4.63 15.41 6.65
N GLU A 204 -3.61 16.07 7.20
CA GLU A 204 -2.21 15.70 7.01
C GLU A 204 -1.89 14.38 7.73
N GLN A 205 -2.40 14.13 8.93
CA GLN A 205 -2.30 12.82 9.58
C GLN A 205 -2.93 11.72 8.71
N ILE A 206 -4.07 11.93 8.05
CA ILE A 206 -4.61 10.95 7.11
C ILE A 206 -3.93 10.94 5.75
N ARG A 207 -3.25 12.02 5.35
CA ARG A 207 -2.30 11.95 4.25
C ARG A 207 -1.18 11.01 4.64
N LEU A 208 -0.58 11.15 5.82
CA LEU A 208 0.52 10.34 6.36
C LEU A 208 0.09 8.89 6.62
N LEU A 209 -0.97 8.63 7.39
CA LEU A 209 -1.53 7.28 7.60
C LEU A 209 -1.95 6.60 6.30
N GLY A 210 -2.53 7.36 5.37
CA GLY A 210 -2.79 6.91 4.01
C GLY A 210 -1.69 7.28 3.02
N ASN A 211 -0.49 7.50 3.52
CA ASN A 211 0.85 7.37 2.95
C ASN A 211 1.68 6.38 3.82
N GLU A 212 1.04 5.66 4.78
CA GLU A 212 1.46 4.43 5.50
C GLU A 212 0.59 3.15 5.13
N ALA A 213 -0.63 3.29 4.56
CA ALA A 213 -1.58 2.23 4.13
C ALA A 213 -1.66 1.70 2.66
N ALA A 214 -0.70 1.91 1.74
CA ALA A 214 -0.68 1.30 0.38
C ALA A 214 0.72 1.13 -0.31
N HIS A 215 1.84 1.44 0.36
CA HIS A 215 3.26 1.29 -0.06
C HIS A 215 3.98 0.20 0.79
N SER A 216 3.53 -0.13 2.02
CA SER A 216 3.85 -1.41 2.66
C SER A 216 2.66 -2.08 3.40
N GLU A 217 2.39 -3.36 3.09
CA GLU A 217 1.19 -4.24 3.23
C GLU A 217 0.06 -4.20 4.30
N LEU A 218 0.11 -3.50 5.46
CA LEU A 218 -0.82 -3.48 6.66
C LEU A 218 -0.13 -3.51 8.09
N LEU A 219 0.41 -2.40 8.62
CA LEU A 219 0.65 -2.13 10.06
C LEU A 219 0.16 -0.72 10.41
N PHE A 220 -0.97 -0.64 11.10
CA PHE A 220 -1.33 0.54 11.88
C PHE A 220 -1.07 0.24 13.35
N ASP A 221 -0.47 1.16 14.10
CA ASP A 221 -0.42 1.04 15.55
C ASP A 221 -1.77 1.46 16.21
N GLU A 222 -1.90 1.30 17.53
CA GLU A 222 -3.14 1.64 18.25
C GLU A 222 -3.45 3.16 18.19
N THR A 223 -2.42 3.99 18.22
CA THR A 223 -2.46 5.46 18.07
C THR A 223 -2.85 5.88 16.66
N ASP A 224 -2.33 5.18 15.66
CA ASP A 224 -2.54 5.43 14.23
C ASP A 224 -3.96 5.04 13.81
N ALA A 225 -4.41 3.86 14.24
CA ALA A 225 -5.78 3.42 14.07
C ALA A 225 -6.77 4.30 14.85
N GLU A 226 -6.45 4.73 16.08
CA GLU A 226 -7.28 5.67 16.83
C GLU A 226 -7.34 7.06 16.15
N THR A 227 -6.22 7.56 15.63
CA THR A 227 -6.17 8.85 14.90
C THR A 227 -7.00 8.80 13.63
N GLY A 228 -6.85 7.73 12.83
CA GLY A 228 -7.69 7.47 11.66
C GLY A 228 -9.17 7.37 12.02
N TYR A 229 -9.50 6.58 13.06
CA TYR A 229 -10.86 6.37 13.55
C TYR A 229 -11.52 7.68 14.01
N ILE A 230 -10.84 8.47 14.85
CA ILE A 230 -11.34 9.75 15.38
C ILE A 230 -11.63 10.75 14.26
N PHE A 231 -10.78 10.83 13.22
CA PHE A 231 -11.12 11.67 12.07
C PHE A 231 -12.21 11.04 11.21
N THR A 232 -12.25 9.72 10.98
CA THR A 232 -13.34 9.11 10.19
C THR A 232 -14.70 9.36 10.84
N MET A 233 -14.82 9.29 12.18
CA MET A 233 -16.05 9.70 12.87
C MET A 233 -16.40 11.18 12.60
N PHE A 234 -15.45 12.10 12.83
CA PHE A 234 -15.64 13.52 12.52
C PHE A 234 -15.99 13.81 11.05
N PHE A 235 -15.42 13.04 10.12
CA PHE A 235 -15.67 13.17 8.70
C PHE A 235 -17.08 12.69 8.33
N MET A 236 -17.56 11.60 8.95
CA MET A 236 -18.95 11.16 8.83
C MET A 236 -19.95 12.17 9.42
N ASP A 237 -19.63 12.80 10.56
CA ASP A 237 -20.44 13.89 11.12
C ASP A 237 -20.54 15.10 10.16
N GLU A 238 -19.42 15.51 9.54
CA GLU A 238 -19.44 16.57 8.53
C GLU A 238 -20.18 16.13 7.25
N ILE A 239 -20.12 14.86 6.83
CA ILE A 239 -20.90 14.32 5.70
C ILE A 239 -22.42 14.41 5.94
N ILE A 240 -22.89 14.17 7.18
CA ILE A 240 -24.31 14.33 7.53
C ILE A 240 -24.75 15.80 7.38
N GLY A 241 -23.83 16.76 7.54
CA GLY A 241 -24.06 18.18 7.23
C GLY A 241 -24.04 18.53 5.73
N TRP A 242 -23.79 17.57 4.85
CA TRP A 242 -23.63 17.76 3.40
C TRP A 242 -24.74 17.15 2.52
N GLU A 243 -25.66 16.35 3.07
CA GLU A 243 -26.75 15.71 2.30
C GLU A 243 -27.88 16.67 1.90
#